data_AF-A0A962RHU7-F1
#
_entry.id   AF-A0A962RHU7-F1
#
_cell.length_a   1.000
_cell.length_b   1.000
_cell.length_c   1.000
_cell.angle_alpha   90.00
_cell.angle_beta   90.00
_cell.angle_gamma   90.00
#
_symmetry.space_group_name_H-M   'P 1'
#
loop_
_entity.id
_entity.type
_entity.pdbx_description
1 polymer ?
#
loop_
_entity_poly.entity_id
_entity_poly.type
_entity_poly.pdbx_seq_one_letter_code
_entity_poly.pdbx_strand_id
1 'polypeptide(L)'
;MTARLEYVIRLLARAPTGCLYPLASLFALLLGGVIRYRRRVIDDNLRAAFPALGDQARAALARAVYRNLADLAVEIIRATRIERAELERRVEVDGLELVEAEVKAGRTVILLAVHQCNWEWLLLRCSAALDVPVWALYKPLHDCRVDAMMARSRARFGAQPVIARDVFAELVKAGQEPRVIAMVADQIPPREDEKHWARFFDRDTAFYVGPAKLARMTRATVMFAGMR
;
A
#
# COMPACT_ATOMS: atom_id res chain seq x y z
N MET A 1 -19.52 -10.10 -15.24
CA MET A 1 -19.54 -8.89 -14.37
C MET A 1 -18.27 -8.03 -14.49
N THR A 2 -17.18 -8.56 -15.03
CA THR A 2 -15.81 -8.00 -14.90
C THR A 2 -15.46 -6.89 -15.91
N ALA A 3 -15.92 -6.98 -17.16
CA ALA A 3 -15.68 -5.94 -18.17
C ALA A 3 -16.36 -4.58 -17.83
N ARG A 4 -17.52 -4.63 -17.17
CA ARG A 4 -18.25 -3.42 -16.75
C ARG A 4 -17.51 -2.68 -15.64
N LEU A 5 -16.97 -3.39 -14.65
CA LEU A 5 -16.20 -2.79 -13.57
C LEU A 5 -14.92 -2.14 -14.09
N GLU A 6 -14.15 -2.83 -14.92
CA GLU A 6 -12.95 -2.29 -15.54
C GLU A 6 -13.26 -1.04 -16.38
N TYR A 7 -14.36 -1.06 -17.15
CA TYR A 7 -14.81 0.10 -17.93
C TYR A 7 -15.14 1.30 -17.04
N VAL A 8 -15.88 1.09 -15.95
CA VAL A 8 -16.21 2.15 -14.98
C VAL A 8 -14.95 2.75 -14.37
N ILE A 9 -13.98 1.92 -13.96
CA ILE A 9 -12.70 2.39 -13.40
C ILE A 9 -11.95 3.25 -14.44
N ARG A 10 -11.87 2.78 -15.69
CA ARG A 10 -11.21 3.53 -16.78
C ARG A 10 -11.93 4.84 -17.13
N LEU A 11 -13.24 4.91 -16.94
CA LEU A 11 -14.02 6.13 -17.15
C LEU A 11 -13.75 7.13 -16.02
N LEU A 12 -13.86 6.69 -14.75
CA LEU A 12 -13.58 7.52 -13.57
C LEU A 12 -12.15 8.04 -13.56
N ALA A 13 -11.17 7.22 -13.97
CA ALA A 13 -9.77 7.61 -14.02
C ALA A 13 -9.45 8.73 -15.03
N ARG A 14 -10.39 9.07 -15.93
CA ARG A 14 -10.25 10.21 -16.86
C ARG A 14 -10.69 11.54 -16.25
N ALA A 15 -11.48 11.51 -15.18
CA ALA A 15 -11.91 12.74 -14.53
C ALA A 15 -10.73 13.39 -13.78
N PRO A 16 -10.67 14.73 -13.70
CA PRO A 16 -9.73 15.41 -12.82
C PRO A 16 -9.89 14.95 -11.38
N THR A 17 -8.78 14.78 -10.65
CA THR A 17 -8.76 14.27 -9.27
C THR A 17 -9.71 15.06 -8.35
N GLY A 18 -9.79 16.38 -8.53
CA GLY A 18 -10.69 17.27 -7.78
C GLY A 18 -12.18 16.90 -7.90
N CYS A 19 -12.60 16.40 -9.07
CA CYS A 19 -14.00 16.01 -9.31
C CYS A 19 -14.35 14.67 -8.66
N LEU A 20 -13.35 13.86 -8.28
CA LEU A 20 -13.57 12.57 -7.65
C LEU A 20 -13.78 12.67 -6.13
N TYR A 21 -13.27 13.72 -5.47
CA TYR A 21 -13.44 13.89 -4.02
C TYR A 21 -14.88 14.13 -3.56
N PRO A 22 -15.75 14.87 -4.28
CA PRO A 22 -17.17 14.92 -3.97
C PRO A 22 -17.84 13.53 -4.04
N LEU A 23 -17.45 12.71 -5.03
CA LEU A 23 -17.92 11.33 -5.14
C LEU A 23 -17.42 10.47 -3.97
N ALA A 24 -16.15 10.63 -3.58
CA ALA A 24 -15.58 9.97 -2.40
C ALA A 24 -16.32 10.38 -1.12
N SER A 25 -16.66 11.66 -0.96
CA SER A 25 -17.43 12.16 0.19
C SER A 25 -18.81 11.52 0.28
N LEU A 26 -19.52 11.41 -0.85
CA LEU A 26 -20.80 10.68 -0.91
C LEU A 26 -20.61 9.20 -0.56
N PHE A 27 -19.57 8.57 -1.11
CA PHE A 27 -19.27 7.17 -0.85
C PHE A 27 -18.93 6.91 0.62
N ALA A 28 -18.20 7.81 1.28
CA ALA A 28 -17.89 7.75 2.70
C ALA A 28 -19.17 7.81 3.56
N LEU A 29 -20.12 8.69 3.21
CA LEU A 29 -21.41 8.78 3.89
C LEU A 29 -22.21 7.47 3.74
N LEU A 30 -22.25 6.89 2.55
CA LEU A 30 -22.94 5.62 2.30
C LEU A 30 -22.27 4.46 3.04
N LEU A 31 -20.94 4.34 2.95
CA LEU A 31 -20.18 3.28 3.61
C LEU A 31 -20.29 3.34 5.13
N GLY A 32 -20.16 4.53 5.71
CA GLY A 32 -20.13 4.72 7.16
C GLY A 32 -21.51 4.84 7.80
N GLY A 33 -22.45 5.51 7.14
CA GLY A 33 -23.77 5.82 7.67
C GLY A 33 -24.81 4.74 7.37
N VAL A 34 -24.86 4.27 6.13
CA VAL A 34 -25.91 3.37 5.64
C VAL A 34 -25.46 1.90 5.68
N ILE A 35 -24.39 1.57 4.96
CA ILE A 35 -23.88 0.20 4.83
C ILE A 35 -23.20 -0.26 6.13
N ARG A 36 -22.59 0.68 6.86
CA ARG A 36 -21.80 0.44 8.08
C ARG A 36 -20.70 -0.60 7.82
N TYR A 37 -20.01 -0.46 6.69
CA TYR A 37 -19.03 -1.42 6.21
C TYR A 37 -17.95 -1.68 7.27
N ARG A 38 -17.83 -2.94 7.72
CA ARG A 38 -16.86 -3.39 8.74
C ARG A 38 -16.87 -2.54 10.03
N ARG A 39 -18.00 -1.94 10.39
CA ARG A 39 -18.08 -0.99 11.52
C ARG A 39 -17.51 -1.55 12.83
N ARG A 40 -17.86 -2.79 13.16
CA ARG A 40 -17.36 -3.49 14.35
C ARG A 40 -15.84 -3.57 14.38
N VAL A 41 -15.20 -3.93 13.26
CA VAL A 41 -13.73 -4.04 13.17
C VAL A 41 -13.07 -2.68 13.40
N ILE A 42 -13.63 -1.62 12.80
CA ILE A 42 -13.12 -0.26 12.98
C ILE A 42 -13.23 0.17 14.45
N ASP A 43 -14.40 0.01 15.07
CA ASP A 43 -14.60 0.40 16.47
C ASP A 43 -13.71 -0.42 17.41
N ASP A 44 -13.58 -1.75 17.20
CA ASP A 44 -12.75 -2.63 18.03
C ASP A 44 -11.26 -2.30 17.90
N ASN A 45 -10.79 -1.90 16.71
CA ASN A 45 -9.41 -1.45 16.49
C ASN A 45 -9.17 -0.08 17.12
N LEU A 46 -10.10 0.88 16.98
CA LEU A 46 -9.97 2.22 17.56
C LEU A 46 -9.97 2.17 19.10
N ARG A 47 -10.77 1.29 19.72
CA ARG A 47 -10.72 1.07 21.18
C ARG A 47 -9.37 0.49 21.63
N ALA A 48 -8.77 -0.39 20.84
CA ALA A 48 -7.44 -0.95 21.12
C ALA A 48 -6.35 0.10 21.04
N ALA A 49 -6.33 0.82 19.91
CA ALA A 49 -5.25 1.73 19.58
C ALA A 49 -5.32 3.02 20.38
N PHE A 50 -6.54 3.43 20.77
CA PHE A 50 -6.79 4.69 21.47
C PHE A 50 -7.72 4.49 22.68
N PRO A 51 -7.25 3.75 23.72
CA PRO A 51 -8.06 3.43 24.90
C PRO A 51 -8.44 4.69 25.69
N ALA A 52 -7.56 5.69 25.73
CA ALA A 52 -7.76 6.95 26.44
C ALA A 52 -8.77 7.91 25.79
N LEU A 53 -9.16 7.69 24.52
CA LEU A 53 -10.14 8.55 23.86
C LEU A 53 -11.56 8.25 24.36
N GLY A 54 -12.40 9.28 24.50
CA GLY A 54 -13.82 9.08 24.76
C GLY A 54 -14.57 8.52 23.53
N ASP A 55 -15.79 8.00 23.75
CA ASP A 55 -16.60 7.40 22.68
C ASP A 55 -16.94 8.38 21.56
N GLN A 56 -17.18 9.65 21.88
CA GLN A 56 -17.44 10.68 20.89
C GLN A 56 -16.22 10.93 19.98
N ALA A 57 -15.02 10.98 20.57
CA ALA A 57 -13.77 11.15 19.84
C ALA A 57 -13.48 9.94 18.94
N ARG A 58 -13.66 8.71 19.45
CA ARG A 58 -13.56 7.49 18.65
C ARG A 58 -14.59 7.45 17.52
N ALA A 59 -15.82 7.88 17.76
CA ALA A 59 -16.84 7.95 16.71
C ALA A 59 -16.48 8.97 15.62
N ALA A 60 -15.85 10.10 15.98
CA ALA A 60 -15.32 11.07 15.02
C ALA A 60 -14.17 10.48 14.19
N LEU A 61 -13.24 9.75 14.82
CA LEU A 61 -12.19 9.02 14.11
C LEU A 61 -12.75 7.95 13.17
N ALA A 62 -13.77 7.19 13.59
CA ALA A 62 -14.40 6.20 12.72
C ALA A 62 -14.99 6.84 11.45
N ARG A 63 -15.60 8.03 11.56
CA ARG A 63 -16.05 8.81 10.39
C ARG A 63 -14.88 9.27 9.52
N ALA A 64 -13.76 9.66 10.12
CA ALA A 64 -12.55 10.02 9.40
C ALA A 64 -11.94 8.83 8.65
N VAL A 65 -11.98 7.61 9.22
CA VAL A 65 -11.57 6.37 8.55
C VAL A 65 -12.39 6.13 7.28
N TYR A 66 -13.72 6.31 7.33
CA TYR A 66 -14.54 6.15 6.11
C TYR A 66 -14.24 7.20 5.04
N ARG A 67 -13.96 8.45 5.44
CA ARG A 67 -13.53 9.50 4.49
C ARG A 67 -12.21 9.12 3.84
N ASN A 68 -11.20 8.77 4.64
CA ASN A 68 -9.89 8.36 4.12
C ASN A 68 -9.98 7.12 3.23
N LEU A 69 -10.79 6.11 3.59
CA LEU A 69 -11.00 4.93 2.75
C LEU A 69 -11.62 5.28 1.40
N ALA A 70 -12.57 6.22 1.37
CA ALA A 70 -13.21 6.65 0.14
C ALA A 70 -12.28 7.50 -0.74
N ASP A 71 -11.52 8.41 -0.13
CA ASP A 71 -10.50 9.22 -0.82
C ASP A 71 -9.43 8.32 -1.42
N LEU A 72 -8.91 7.37 -0.63
CA LEU A 72 -7.98 6.37 -1.11
C LEU A 72 -8.54 5.56 -2.28
N ALA A 73 -9.81 5.14 -2.25
CA ALA A 73 -10.41 4.39 -3.34
C ALA A 73 -10.40 5.17 -4.66
N VAL A 74 -10.73 6.47 -4.64
CA VAL A 74 -10.67 7.30 -5.85
C VAL A 74 -9.25 7.64 -6.27
N GLU A 75 -8.33 7.76 -5.32
CA GLU A 75 -6.91 8.00 -5.59
C GLU A 75 -6.22 6.78 -6.20
N ILE A 76 -6.59 5.56 -5.82
CA ILE A 76 -6.16 4.31 -6.45
C ILE A 76 -6.66 4.25 -7.90
N ILE A 77 -7.92 4.65 -8.15
CA ILE A 77 -8.44 4.77 -9.52
C ILE A 77 -7.61 5.79 -10.31
N ARG A 78 -7.31 6.95 -9.70
CA ARG A 78 -6.50 8.00 -10.31
C ARG A 78 -5.06 7.54 -10.57
N ALA A 79 -4.50 6.67 -9.72
CA ALA A 79 -3.15 6.11 -9.86
C ALA A 79 -2.93 5.38 -11.19
N THR A 80 -4.00 4.88 -11.83
CA THR A 80 -3.92 4.25 -13.16
C THR A 80 -3.60 5.22 -14.30
N ARG A 81 -3.78 6.53 -14.09
CA ARG A 81 -3.65 7.58 -15.11
C ARG A 81 -2.96 8.87 -14.64
N ILE A 82 -2.54 8.97 -13.38
CA ILE A 82 -1.95 10.21 -12.86
C ILE A 82 -0.64 10.53 -13.57
N GLU A 83 -0.50 11.73 -14.12
CA GLU A 83 0.74 12.12 -14.79
C GLU A 83 1.87 12.28 -13.77
N ARG A 84 3.12 12.00 -14.19
CA ARG A 84 4.31 12.11 -13.33
C ARG A 84 4.38 13.47 -12.64
N ALA A 85 4.25 14.55 -13.41
CA ALA A 85 4.29 15.92 -12.88
C ALA A 85 3.15 16.22 -11.89
N GLU A 86 1.95 15.65 -12.08
CA GLU A 86 0.87 15.81 -11.09
C GLU A 86 1.19 15.05 -9.80
N LEU A 87 1.72 13.82 -9.91
CA LEU A 87 2.12 13.02 -8.77
C LEU A 87 3.23 13.71 -7.96
N GLU A 88 4.27 14.21 -8.62
CA GLU A 88 5.40 14.91 -7.98
C GLU A 88 4.95 16.19 -7.26
N ARG A 89 3.99 16.94 -7.81
CA ARG A 89 3.40 18.11 -7.14
C ARG A 89 2.54 17.75 -5.92
N ARG A 90 1.96 16.55 -5.89
CA ARG A 90 1.05 16.11 -4.82
C ARG A 90 1.76 15.32 -3.71
N VAL A 91 2.90 14.71 -4.02
CA VAL A 91 3.62 13.82 -3.12
C VAL A 91 5.09 14.22 -3.10
N GLU A 92 5.46 14.90 -2.02
CA GLU A 92 6.86 15.15 -1.68
C GLU A 92 7.44 13.91 -0.98
N VAL A 93 8.72 13.64 -1.18
CA VAL A 93 9.41 12.49 -0.56
C VAL A 93 10.74 12.95 -0.02
N ASP A 94 10.95 12.65 1.26
CA ASP A 94 12.19 12.87 1.98
C ASP A 94 12.89 11.52 2.25
N GLY A 95 14.22 11.52 2.39
CA GLY A 95 14.97 10.33 2.80
C GLY A 95 15.31 9.35 1.67
N LEU A 96 15.10 9.72 0.40
CA LEU A 96 15.47 8.89 -0.75
C LEU A 96 16.99 8.68 -0.84
N GLU A 97 17.76 9.67 -0.41
CA GLU A 97 19.22 9.63 -0.34
C GLU A 97 19.74 8.47 0.52
N LEU A 98 18.96 8.05 1.54
CA LEU A 98 19.29 6.89 2.37
C LEU A 98 19.20 5.60 1.56
N VAL A 99 18.15 5.46 0.75
CA VAL A 99 17.94 4.29 -0.12
C VAL A 99 19.03 4.24 -1.19
N GLU A 100 19.31 5.38 -1.84
CA GLU A 100 20.34 5.47 -2.86
C GLU A 100 21.74 5.15 -2.32
N ALA A 101 22.07 5.61 -1.12
CA ALA A 101 23.37 5.33 -0.51
C ALA A 101 23.60 3.83 -0.30
N GLU A 102 22.59 3.11 0.18
CA GLU A 102 22.65 1.66 0.37
C GLU A 102 22.80 0.92 -0.97
N VAL A 103 22.01 1.30 -1.96
CA VAL A 103 22.05 0.70 -3.30
C VAL A 103 23.40 0.95 -3.97
N LYS A 104 23.92 2.19 -3.93
CA LYS A 104 25.26 2.54 -4.44
C LYS A 104 26.37 1.77 -3.71
N ALA A 105 26.17 1.41 -2.45
CA ALA A 105 27.09 0.60 -1.67
C ALA A 105 26.92 -0.92 -1.88
N GLY A 106 26.16 -1.34 -2.91
CA GLY A 106 26.02 -2.75 -3.26
C GLY A 106 25.00 -3.50 -2.40
N ARG A 107 24.14 -2.81 -1.63
CA ARG A 107 23.19 -3.43 -0.70
C ARG A 107 21.76 -3.34 -1.22
N THR A 108 21.06 -4.47 -1.17
CA THR A 108 19.61 -4.50 -1.37
C THR A 108 18.92 -3.76 -0.24
N VAL A 109 17.88 -2.99 -0.56
CA VAL A 109 17.04 -2.28 0.40
C VAL A 109 15.65 -2.89 0.39
N ILE A 110 15.10 -3.17 1.56
CA ILE A 110 13.69 -3.49 1.73
C ILE A 110 12.98 -2.25 2.28
N LEU A 111 12.06 -1.71 1.50
CA LEU A 111 11.15 -0.64 1.92
C LEU A 111 9.88 -1.29 2.50
N LEU A 112 9.77 -1.29 3.82
CA LEU A 112 8.57 -1.73 4.53
C LEU A 112 7.60 -0.56 4.69
N ALA A 113 6.36 -0.79 4.29
CA ALA A 113 5.25 0.12 4.53
C ALA A 113 4.10 -0.60 5.24
N VAL A 114 3.09 0.18 5.61
CA VAL A 114 1.83 -0.29 6.18
C VAL A 114 0.66 0.26 5.35
N HIS A 115 -0.55 -0.30 5.51
CA HIS A 115 -1.75 0.20 4.83
C HIS A 115 -2.23 1.52 5.47
N GLN A 116 -1.42 2.57 5.33
CA GLN A 116 -1.65 3.91 5.88
C GLN A 116 -1.63 4.95 4.75
N CYS A 117 -2.52 5.93 4.85
CA CYS A 117 -2.68 6.99 3.86
C CYS A 117 -2.81 6.39 2.44
N ASN A 118 -2.02 6.87 1.49
CA ASN A 118 -2.04 6.40 0.11
C ASN A 118 -0.72 5.71 -0.25
N TRP A 119 -0.61 4.44 0.16
CA TRP A 119 0.57 3.61 -0.12
C TRP A 119 0.77 3.32 -1.61
N GLU A 120 -0.29 3.40 -2.44
CA GLU A 120 -0.17 3.20 -3.89
C GLU A 120 0.54 4.41 -4.53
N TRP A 121 0.21 5.63 -4.12
CA TRP A 121 0.93 6.82 -4.57
C TRP A 121 2.33 6.92 -3.97
N LEU A 122 2.53 6.46 -2.73
CA LEU A 122 3.86 6.32 -2.15
C LEU A 122 4.76 5.43 -3.03
N LEU A 123 4.27 4.25 -3.45
CA LEU A 123 5.00 3.38 -4.36
C LEU A 123 5.31 4.07 -5.68
N LEU A 124 4.31 4.71 -6.32
CA LEU A 124 4.51 5.40 -7.59
C LEU A 124 5.53 6.52 -7.47
N ARG A 125 5.47 7.29 -6.39
CA ARG A 125 6.35 8.45 -6.18
C ARG A 125 7.77 8.01 -5.85
N CYS A 126 7.96 6.97 -5.03
CA CYS A 126 9.28 6.39 -4.77
C CYS A 126 9.89 5.83 -6.05
N SER A 127 9.11 5.07 -6.82
CA SER A 127 9.55 4.51 -8.11
C SER A 127 9.90 5.60 -9.11
N ALA A 128 9.13 6.70 -9.12
CA ALA A 128 9.40 7.86 -9.95
C ALA A 128 10.70 8.60 -9.56
N ALA A 129 11.11 8.55 -8.29
CA ALA A 129 12.26 9.28 -7.76
C ALA A 129 13.56 8.49 -7.83
N LEU A 130 13.47 7.17 -7.65
CA LEU A 130 14.63 6.29 -7.57
C LEU A 130 15.09 5.92 -8.98
N ASP A 131 16.39 6.07 -9.24
CA ASP A 131 17.03 5.64 -10.49
C ASP A 131 17.27 4.12 -10.56
N VAL A 132 16.66 3.35 -9.64
CA VAL A 132 16.74 1.89 -9.60
C VAL A 132 15.35 1.26 -9.60
N PRO A 133 15.15 0.12 -10.30
CA PRO A 133 13.87 -0.57 -10.31
C PRO A 133 13.39 -0.95 -8.90
N VAL A 134 12.16 -0.59 -8.58
CA VAL A 134 11.50 -0.94 -7.32
C VAL A 134 10.66 -2.19 -7.51
N TRP A 135 11.02 -3.29 -6.84
CA TRP A 135 10.23 -4.51 -6.77
C TRP A 135 9.05 -4.33 -5.83
N ALA A 136 7.86 -4.13 -6.38
CA ALA A 136 6.63 -4.00 -5.61
C ALA A 136 6.03 -5.39 -5.36
N LEU A 137 6.28 -5.95 -4.17
CA LEU A 137 5.74 -7.26 -3.82
C LEU A 137 4.23 -7.18 -3.61
N TYR A 138 3.48 -8.08 -4.24
CA TYR A 138 2.02 -8.13 -4.09
C TYR A 138 1.49 -9.55 -4.09
N LYS A 139 0.25 -9.71 -3.60
CA LYS A 139 -0.54 -10.93 -3.75
C LYS A 139 -1.56 -10.74 -4.88
N PRO A 140 -1.67 -11.69 -5.83
CA PRO A 140 -2.64 -11.58 -6.91
C PRO A 140 -4.07 -11.45 -6.40
N LEU A 141 -4.83 -10.55 -7.01
CA LEU A 141 -6.26 -10.40 -6.74
C LEU A 141 -7.06 -11.54 -7.38
N HIS A 142 -8.22 -11.87 -6.80
CA HIS A 142 -9.08 -12.94 -7.31
C HIS A 142 -9.57 -12.71 -8.74
N ASP A 143 -9.80 -11.44 -9.12
CA ASP A 143 -10.20 -11.07 -10.49
C ASP A 143 -8.95 -10.76 -11.31
N CYS A 144 -8.66 -11.60 -12.31
CA CYS A 144 -7.47 -11.48 -13.14
C CYS A 144 -7.39 -10.18 -13.96
N ARG A 145 -8.53 -9.56 -14.31
CA ARG A 145 -8.56 -8.30 -15.07
C ARG A 145 -8.21 -7.13 -14.17
N VAL A 146 -8.79 -7.11 -12.97
CA VAL A 146 -8.47 -6.10 -11.94
C VAL A 146 -7.02 -6.28 -11.48
N ASP A 147 -6.56 -7.52 -11.28
CA ASP A 147 -5.16 -7.82 -10.96
C ASP A 147 -4.20 -7.25 -12.01
N ALA A 148 -4.44 -7.56 -13.29
CA ALA A 148 -3.61 -7.07 -14.38
C ALA A 148 -3.65 -5.53 -14.50
N MET A 149 -4.80 -4.90 -14.22
CA MET A 149 -4.92 -3.44 -14.18
C MET A 149 -4.11 -2.84 -13.04
N MET A 150 -4.18 -3.41 -11.84
CA MET A 150 -3.42 -2.95 -10.67
C MET A 150 -1.93 -3.16 -10.88
N ALA A 151 -1.50 -4.31 -11.43
CA ALA A 151 -0.10 -4.56 -11.78
C ALA A 151 0.41 -3.51 -12.79
N ARG A 152 -0.36 -3.23 -13.86
CA ARG A 152 -0.01 -2.15 -14.81
C ARG A 152 0.07 -0.79 -14.14
N SER A 153 -0.83 -0.49 -13.21
CA SER A 153 -0.81 0.76 -12.44
C SER A 153 0.47 0.87 -11.61
N ARG A 154 0.82 -0.17 -10.86
CA ARG A 154 2.01 -0.22 -10.00
C ARG A 154 3.32 -0.22 -10.79
N ALA A 155 3.32 -0.74 -12.01
CA ALA A 155 4.49 -0.73 -12.88
C ALA A 155 4.82 0.66 -13.48
N ARG A 156 3.93 1.63 -13.32
CA ARG A 156 4.17 2.99 -13.81
C ARG A 156 5.38 3.59 -13.11
N PHE A 157 6.13 4.40 -13.85
CA PHE A 157 7.31 5.12 -13.36
C PHE A 157 8.49 4.26 -12.93
N GLY A 158 8.55 2.97 -13.30
CA GLY A 158 9.76 2.14 -13.15
C GLY A 158 9.68 1.03 -12.11
N ALA A 159 8.57 0.92 -11.37
CA ALA A 159 8.35 -0.22 -10.49
C ALA A 159 8.12 -1.51 -11.29
N GLN A 160 8.45 -2.63 -10.67
CA GLN A 160 8.24 -3.99 -11.18
C GLN A 160 7.37 -4.74 -10.18
N PRO A 161 6.08 -4.96 -10.47
CA PRO A 161 5.23 -5.79 -9.64
C PRO A 161 5.74 -7.23 -9.63
N VAL A 162 6.02 -7.77 -8.45
CA VAL A 162 6.49 -9.15 -8.29
C VAL A 162 5.54 -9.89 -7.36
N ILE A 163 5.10 -11.07 -7.77
CA ILE A 163 4.24 -11.91 -6.94
C ILE A 163 5.06 -12.37 -5.73
N ALA A 164 4.57 -12.09 -4.52
CA ALA A 164 5.34 -12.29 -3.29
C ALA A 164 5.83 -13.74 -3.08
N ARG A 165 5.08 -14.75 -3.55
CA ARG A 165 5.48 -16.16 -3.45
C ARG A 165 6.63 -16.54 -4.39
N ASP A 166 6.82 -15.76 -5.45
CA ASP A 166 7.80 -16.03 -6.51
C ASP A 166 9.11 -15.24 -6.29
N VAL A 167 9.16 -14.36 -5.27
CA VAL A 167 10.27 -13.42 -5.02
C VAL A 167 11.64 -14.14 -4.94
N PHE A 168 11.70 -15.33 -4.36
CA PHE A 168 12.96 -16.07 -4.27
C PHE A 168 13.45 -16.57 -5.63
N ALA A 169 12.55 -17.08 -6.46
CA ALA A 169 12.89 -17.51 -7.80
C ALA A 169 13.34 -16.31 -8.65
N GLU A 170 12.66 -15.17 -8.50
CA GLU A 170 13.05 -13.94 -9.18
C GLU A 170 14.41 -13.41 -8.71
N LEU A 171 14.70 -13.45 -7.40
CA LEU A 171 16.02 -13.07 -6.86
C LEU A 171 17.14 -13.95 -7.43
N VAL A 172 16.93 -15.26 -7.53
CA VAL A 172 17.92 -16.17 -8.11
C VAL A 172 18.18 -15.84 -9.58
N LYS A 173 17.14 -15.57 -10.37
CA LYS A 173 17.28 -15.16 -11.78
C LYS A 173 17.99 -13.82 -11.93
N ALA A 174 17.70 -12.89 -11.03
CA ALA A 174 18.26 -11.55 -11.04
C ALA A 174 19.74 -11.48 -10.63
N GLY A 175 20.27 -12.51 -9.97
CA GLY A 175 21.65 -12.53 -9.48
C GLY A 175 21.88 -11.59 -8.28
N GLN A 176 23.10 -11.08 -8.15
CA GLN A 176 23.54 -10.29 -6.99
C GLN A 176 23.39 -8.78 -7.16
N GLU A 177 22.66 -8.32 -8.17
CA GLU A 177 22.42 -6.88 -8.34
C GLU A 177 21.61 -6.31 -7.16
N PRO A 178 22.06 -5.21 -6.53
CA PRO A 178 21.32 -4.53 -5.48
C PRO A 178 19.95 -4.06 -5.98
N ARG A 179 18.92 -4.27 -5.16
CA ARG A 179 17.53 -3.95 -5.53
C ARG A 179 16.83 -3.21 -4.41
N VAL A 180 15.81 -2.45 -4.79
CA VAL A 180 14.83 -1.93 -3.83
C VAL A 180 13.60 -2.83 -3.88
N ILE A 181 13.24 -3.44 -2.75
CA ILE A 181 12.08 -4.33 -2.63
C ILE A 181 11.06 -3.67 -1.69
N ALA A 182 9.96 -3.19 -2.25
CA ALA A 182 8.86 -2.57 -1.52
C ALA A 182 7.79 -3.60 -1.15
N MET A 183 7.35 -3.60 0.12
CA MET A 183 6.26 -4.45 0.57
C MET A 183 5.44 -3.82 1.70
N VAL A 184 4.15 -4.12 1.72
CA VAL A 184 3.22 -3.71 2.76
C VAL A 184 2.89 -4.92 3.65
N ALA A 185 3.25 -4.87 4.93
CA ALA A 185 3.38 -6.08 5.76
C ALA A 185 2.68 -6.03 7.14
N ASP A 186 1.64 -5.22 7.30
CA ASP A 186 0.87 -5.01 8.53
C ASP A 186 -0.42 -5.86 8.65
N GLN A 187 -0.74 -6.66 7.62
CA GLN A 187 -1.91 -7.54 7.67
C GLN A 187 -1.58 -8.91 8.27
N ILE A 188 -2.61 -9.57 8.82
CA ILE A 188 -2.48 -10.90 9.39
C ILE A 188 -2.22 -11.96 8.29
N PRO A 189 -1.28 -12.90 8.51
CA PRO A 189 -1.10 -14.05 7.63
C PRO A 189 -2.29 -15.03 7.66
N PRO A 190 -2.57 -15.75 6.55
CA PRO A 190 -3.42 -16.94 6.54
C PRO A 190 -3.07 -17.93 7.66
N ARG A 191 -4.02 -18.77 8.09
CA ARG A 191 -3.86 -19.63 9.29
C ARG A 191 -2.74 -20.65 9.15
N GLU A 192 -2.52 -21.13 7.96
CA GLU A 192 -1.52 -22.11 7.54
C GLU A 192 -0.11 -21.51 7.41
N ASP A 193 0.01 -20.20 7.21
CA ASP A 193 1.30 -19.53 7.06
C ASP A 193 2.04 -19.44 8.41
N GLU A 194 3.37 -19.47 8.36
CA GLU A 194 4.22 -19.15 9.51
C GLU A 194 3.97 -17.70 9.99
N LYS A 195 3.88 -17.53 11.32
CA LYS A 195 3.53 -16.25 11.96
C LYS A 195 4.59 -15.85 12.96
N HIS A 196 4.91 -14.56 12.96
CA HIS A 196 5.56 -13.93 14.10
C HIS A 196 4.50 -13.29 14.99
N TRP A 197 4.39 -13.73 16.24
CA TRP A 197 3.49 -13.14 17.22
C TRP A 197 4.20 -12.06 18.02
N ALA A 198 3.59 -10.89 18.11
CA ALA A 198 4.09 -9.76 18.88
C ALA A 198 2.94 -9.01 19.55
N ARG A 199 3.27 -8.23 20.59
CA ARG A 199 2.32 -7.33 21.23
C ARG A 199 2.20 -6.05 20.40
N PHE A 200 1.01 -5.74 19.91
CA PHE A 200 0.71 -4.53 19.14
C PHE A 200 -0.60 -3.91 19.63
N PHE A 201 -0.55 -2.66 20.08
CA PHE A 201 -1.66 -1.97 20.77
C PHE A 201 -2.30 -2.82 21.88
N ASP A 202 -1.46 -3.36 22.75
CA ASP A 202 -1.86 -4.23 23.86
C ASP A 202 -2.71 -5.44 23.44
N ARG A 203 -2.43 -5.99 22.24
CA ARG A 203 -3.03 -7.23 21.75
C ARG A 203 -1.99 -8.12 21.11
N ASP A 204 -2.17 -9.43 21.27
CA ASP A 204 -1.34 -10.40 20.57
C ASP A 204 -1.74 -10.40 19.10
N THR A 205 -0.79 -10.02 18.25
CA THR A 205 -1.01 -9.83 16.81
C THR A 205 0.00 -10.63 16.04
N ALA A 206 -0.48 -11.34 15.02
CA ALA A 206 0.36 -12.12 14.12
C ALA A 206 0.75 -11.30 12.89
N PHE A 207 2.04 -11.31 12.57
CA PHE A 207 2.63 -10.66 11.41
C PHE A 207 3.31 -11.66 10.48
N TYR A 208 3.43 -11.29 9.21
CA TYR A 208 4.20 -12.07 8.23
C TYR A 208 5.68 -12.13 8.62
N VAL A 209 6.27 -13.33 8.55
CA VAL A 209 7.72 -13.52 8.68
C VAL A 209 8.49 -13.19 7.40
N GLY A 210 7.78 -13.06 6.28
CA GLY A 210 8.34 -12.84 4.93
C GLY A 210 9.37 -11.71 4.86
N PRO A 211 9.07 -10.49 5.34
CA PRO A 211 10.05 -9.40 5.35
C PRO A 211 11.36 -9.75 6.07
N ALA A 212 11.27 -10.33 7.27
CA ALA A 212 12.43 -10.67 8.07
C ALA A 212 13.26 -11.81 7.44
N LYS A 213 12.60 -12.81 6.86
CA LYS A 213 13.26 -13.89 6.12
C LYS A 213 13.99 -13.35 4.90
N LEU A 214 13.32 -12.52 4.11
CA LEU A 214 13.90 -11.92 2.92
C LEU A 214 15.11 -11.04 3.27
N ALA A 215 15.00 -10.22 4.32
CA ALA A 215 16.08 -9.38 4.79
C ALA A 215 17.33 -10.20 5.16
N ARG A 216 17.17 -11.29 5.91
CA ARG A 216 18.29 -12.17 6.30
C ARG A 216 18.94 -12.87 5.11
N MET A 217 18.13 -13.36 4.17
CA MET A 217 18.61 -14.07 2.99
C MET A 217 19.38 -13.16 2.04
N THR A 218 18.92 -11.93 1.87
CA THR A 218 19.52 -10.94 0.97
C THR A 218 20.55 -10.04 1.64
N ARG A 219 20.73 -10.16 2.97
CA ARG A 219 21.49 -9.22 3.81
C ARG A 219 21.07 -7.76 3.55
N ALA A 220 19.77 -7.56 3.28
CA ALA A 220 19.25 -6.26 2.91
C ALA A 220 19.13 -5.32 4.11
N THR A 221 19.32 -4.03 3.83
CA THR A 221 18.99 -2.96 4.76
C THR A 221 17.48 -2.76 4.75
N VAL A 222 16.85 -2.79 5.94
CA VAL A 222 15.40 -2.63 6.07
C VAL A 222 15.12 -1.19 6.49
N MET A 223 14.28 -0.49 5.73
CA MET A 223 13.85 0.87 6.01
C MET A 223 12.33 0.93 6.04
N PHE A 224 11.80 1.82 6.88
CA PHE A 224 10.37 2.08 6.94
C PHE A 224 10.00 3.27 6.06
N ALA A 225 8.97 3.10 5.22
CA ALA A 225 8.41 4.15 4.39
C ALA A 225 6.94 4.37 4.74
N GLY A 226 6.55 5.63 4.92
CA GLY A 226 5.18 6.02 5.25
C GLY A 226 4.78 7.31 4.55
N MET A 227 3.47 7.51 4.40
CA MET A 227 2.88 8.74 3.88
C MET A 227 1.96 9.32 4.96
N ARG A 228 1.97 10.65 5.09
CA ARG A 228 1.21 11.41 6.09
C ARG A 228 0.47 12.58 5.47
#